data_AF-A0A1V4QHK9-F1
#
_entry.id   AF-A0A1V4QHK9-F1
#
_cell.length_a   1.000
_cell.length_b   1.000
_cell.length_c   1.000
_cell.angle_alpha   90.00
_cell.angle_beta   90.00
_cell.angle_gamma   90.00
#
_symmetry.space_group_name_H-M   'P 1'
#
loop_
_entity.id
_entity.type
_entity.pdbx_description
1 polymer ?
#
loop_
_entity_poly.entity_id
_entity_poly.type
_entity_poly.pdbx_seq_one_letter_code
_entity_poly.pdbx_strand_id
1 'polypeptide(L)'
;MGLRIGIREGIRTITRNSSLFLLSLLVTSISLFLLSLFVLVTVNLYHAVKLLDEKIEIIAFLDDHANVQGLMKNISKIKGVNDVIFISSEQALKDLQNELKETEEVLNVFEKNPLPASLRIKLEHTFRNRKGLSEISNKVMLLQGVKETIYGGELVDQLKKITNMISAFDAGLLIIIIFSVIFVIFQTIKLTIFARSTEIEIMRLVGASNSFIAIPFTFEGIIQGALGGIIAFLLTAVTVRITTSIVSVVYFPRLYFLAGSIIFGAIFGIIGSSAAIRRFLR
;
A
#
# COMPACT_ATOMS: atom_id res chain seq x y z
N MET A 1 -22.47 -15.00 -33.29
CA MET A 1 -22.17 -16.45 -33.44
C MET A 1 -20.69 -16.77 -33.25
N GLY A 2 -19.75 -16.00 -33.82
CA GLY A 2 -18.29 -16.24 -33.69
C GLY A 2 -17.72 -16.19 -32.26
N LEU A 3 -18.20 -15.29 -31.38
CA LEU A 3 -17.71 -15.16 -30.01
C LEU A 3 -17.97 -16.44 -29.16
N ARG A 4 -19.16 -17.03 -29.27
CA ARG A 4 -19.53 -18.28 -28.57
C ARG A 4 -18.69 -19.48 -29.05
N ILE A 5 -18.38 -19.53 -30.34
CA ILE A 5 -17.53 -20.59 -30.92
C ILE A 5 -16.08 -20.41 -30.45
N GLY A 6 -15.57 -19.17 -30.44
CA GLY A 6 -14.22 -18.86 -29.95
C GLY A 6 -14.00 -19.20 -28.47
N ILE A 7 -15.01 -18.96 -27.62
CA ILE A 7 -14.98 -19.37 -26.20
C ILE A 7 -14.97 -20.89 -26.06
N ARG A 8 -15.82 -21.60 -26.82
CA ARG A 8 -15.90 -23.07 -26.78
C ARG A 8 -14.60 -23.72 -27.25
N GLU A 9 -14.00 -23.21 -28.33
CA GLU A 9 -12.70 -23.68 -28.79
C GLU A 9 -11.60 -23.35 -27.78
N GLY A 10 -11.58 -22.15 -27.19
CA GLY A 10 -10.62 -21.81 -26.13
C GLY A 10 -10.63 -22.80 -24.97
N ILE A 11 -11.82 -23.19 -24.47
CA ILE A 11 -11.95 -24.22 -23.41
C ILE A 11 -11.41 -25.57 -23.90
N ARG A 12 -11.77 -25.98 -25.12
CA ARG A 12 -11.31 -27.24 -25.71
C ARG A 12 -9.79 -27.28 -25.87
N THR A 13 -9.18 -26.17 -26.28
CA THR A 13 -7.73 -26.03 -26.43
C THR A 13 -7.01 -26.10 -25.09
N ILE A 14 -7.55 -25.47 -24.04
CA ILE A 14 -7.02 -25.57 -22.67
C ILE A 14 -7.00 -27.02 -22.19
N THR A 15 -8.08 -27.78 -22.43
CA THR A 15 -8.15 -29.18 -21.99
C THR A 15 -7.26 -30.13 -22.80
N ARG A 16 -7.05 -29.86 -24.09
CA ARG A 16 -6.29 -30.76 -24.98
C ARG A 16 -4.78 -30.55 -24.90
N ASN A 17 -4.33 -29.34 -24.56
CA ASN A 17 -2.92 -28.96 -24.42
C ASN A 17 -2.64 -28.38 -23.02
N SER A 18 -3.10 -29.09 -21.99
CA SER A 18 -3.08 -28.64 -20.59
C SER A 18 -1.69 -28.32 -20.07
N SER A 19 -0.64 -29.04 -20.49
CA SER A 19 0.74 -28.79 -20.03
C SER A 19 1.25 -27.40 -20.40
N LEU A 20 1.05 -26.96 -21.64
CA LEU A 20 1.46 -25.63 -22.09
C LEU A 20 0.65 -24.52 -21.40
N PHE A 21 -0.65 -24.77 -21.20
CA PHE A 21 -1.51 -23.86 -20.46
C PHE A 21 -1.09 -23.73 -18.99
N LEU A 22 -0.79 -24.84 -18.31
CA LEU A 22 -0.33 -24.88 -16.92
C LEU A 22 1.01 -24.16 -16.75
N LEU A 23 1.96 -24.36 -17.66
CA LEU A 23 3.24 -23.64 -17.63
C LEU A 23 3.03 -22.13 -17.76
N SER A 24 2.21 -21.69 -18.72
CA SER A 24 1.86 -20.28 -18.89
C SER A 24 1.16 -19.70 -17.66
N LEU A 25 0.24 -20.46 -17.08
CA LEU A 25 -0.49 -20.10 -15.87
C LEU A 25 0.47 -19.92 -14.69
N LEU A 26 1.43 -20.82 -14.48
CA LEU A 26 2.41 -20.72 -13.40
C LEU A 26 3.30 -19.49 -13.55
N VAL A 27 3.83 -19.24 -14.75
CA VAL A 27 4.67 -18.05 -15.03
C VAL A 27 3.89 -16.75 -14.79
N THR A 28 2.63 -16.72 -15.23
CA THR A 28 1.74 -15.57 -15.01
C THR A 28 1.41 -15.40 -13.52
N SER A 29 1.15 -16.50 -12.81
CA SER A 29 0.88 -16.50 -11.36
C SER A 29 2.06 -15.96 -10.56
N ILE A 30 3.28 -16.41 -10.86
CA ILE A 30 4.50 -15.94 -10.18
C ILE A 30 4.71 -14.44 -10.44
N SER A 31 4.49 -14.00 -11.68
CA SER A 31 4.63 -12.58 -12.05
C SER A 31 3.63 -11.69 -11.31
N LEU A 32 2.36 -12.11 -11.24
CA LEU A 32 1.32 -11.41 -10.49
C LEU A 32 1.52 -11.51 -8.96
N PHE A 33 2.11 -12.59 -8.48
CA PHE A 33 2.49 -12.75 -7.07
C PHE A 33 3.57 -11.75 -6.67
N LEU A 34 4.62 -11.58 -7.49
CA LEU A 34 5.66 -10.58 -7.24
C LEU A 34 5.09 -9.16 -7.24
N LEU A 35 4.19 -8.83 -8.17
CA LEU A 35 3.47 -7.57 -8.16
C LEU A 35 2.61 -7.40 -6.89
N SER A 36 1.88 -8.45 -6.50
CA SER A 36 1.03 -8.41 -5.29
C SER A 36 1.85 -8.25 -4.01
N LEU A 37 3.02 -8.88 -3.93
CA LEU A 37 3.96 -8.75 -2.83
C LEU A 37 4.55 -7.33 -2.77
N PHE A 38 4.90 -6.75 -3.91
CA PHE A 38 5.33 -5.37 -3.99
C PHE A 38 4.25 -4.41 -3.46
N VAL A 39 3.01 -4.53 -3.96
CA VAL A 39 1.87 -3.73 -3.48
C VAL A 39 1.62 -3.93 -1.99
N LEU A 40 1.77 -5.16 -1.47
CA LEU A 40 1.66 -5.44 -0.03
C LEU A 40 2.67 -4.65 0.78
N VAL A 41 3.94 -4.65 0.37
CA VAL A 41 5.01 -3.89 1.04
C VAL A 41 4.69 -2.39 0.98
N THR A 42 4.35 -1.87 -0.19
CA THR A 42 4.00 -0.46 -0.39
C THR A 42 2.85 -0.02 0.52
N VAL A 43 1.75 -0.78 0.55
CA VAL A 43 0.58 -0.48 1.39
C VAL A 43 0.95 -0.49 2.88
N ASN A 44 1.77 -1.43 3.33
CA ASN A 44 2.21 -1.48 4.72
C ASN A 44 3.18 -0.34 5.07
N LEU A 45 4.04 0.06 4.14
CA LEU A 45 4.94 1.20 4.32
C LEU A 45 4.15 2.51 4.49
N TYR A 46 3.15 2.76 3.65
CA TYR A 46 2.26 3.91 3.81
C TYR A 46 1.43 3.84 5.10
N HIS A 47 0.98 2.65 5.50
CA HIS A 47 0.28 2.48 6.77
C HIS A 47 1.19 2.81 7.97
N ALA A 48 2.45 2.38 7.94
CA ALA A 48 3.43 2.71 8.97
C ALA A 48 3.70 4.21 9.03
N VAL A 49 3.88 4.88 7.89
CA VAL A 49 4.03 6.34 7.81
C VAL A 49 2.80 7.05 8.39
N LYS A 50 1.59 6.58 8.09
CA LYS A 50 0.34 7.14 8.62
C LYS A 50 0.27 7.04 10.14
N LEU A 51 0.67 5.90 10.72
CA LEU A 51 0.73 5.72 12.18
C LEU A 51 1.73 6.69 12.84
N LEU A 52 2.84 7.00 12.16
CA LEU A 52 3.79 8.00 12.64
C LEU A 52 3.24 9.43 12.52
N ASP A 53 2.54 9.75 11.42
CA ASP A 53 1.90 11.06 11.23
C ASP A 53 0.82 11.32 12.30
N GLU A 54 0.08 10.29 12.72
CA GLU A 54 -0.92 10.40 13.79
C GLU A 54 -0.34 10.69 15.18
N LYS A 55 0.96 10.46 15.39
CA LYS A 55 1.67 10.80 16.63
C LYS A 55 2.18 12.25 16.66
N ILE A 56 2.06 12.98 15.56
CA ILE A 56 2.51 14.38 15.50
C ILE A 56 1.51 15.25 16.29
N GLU A 57 1.99 15.77 17.41
CA GLU A 57 1.25 16.66 18.32
C GLU A 57 2.12 17.82 18.81
N ILE A 58 1.48 18.87 19.32
CA ILE A 58 2.14 19.95 20.06
C ILE A 58 1.96 19.67 21.55
N ILE A 59 3.06 19.71 22.31
CA ILE A 59 3.04 19.57 23.76
C ILE A 59 3.19 20.96 24.37
N ALA A 60 2.16 21.43 25.08
CA ALA A 60 2.19 22.69 25.81
C ALA A 60 2.33 22.41 27.31
N PHE A 61 3.46 22.75 27.90
CA PHE A 61 3.71 22.65 29.33
C PHE A 61 3.05 23.81 30.07
N LEU A 62 2.45 23.48 31.21
CA LEU A 62 1.66 24.42 32.00
C LEU A 62 2.43 24.93 33.22
N ASP A 63 2.05 26.11 33.68
CA ASP A 63 2.43 26.61 35.00
C ASP A 63 1.62 25.90 36.11
N ASP A 64 2.17 25.83 37.33
CA ASP A 64 1.58 25.09 38.47
C ASP A 64 0.16 25.56 38.86
N HIS A 65 -0.21 26.80 38.50
CA HIS A 65 -1.52 27.40 38.80
C HIS A 65 -2.36 27.68 37.55
N ALA A 66 -2.06 27.03 36.42
CA ALA A 66 -2.77 27.26 35.16
C ALA A 66 -4.24 26.80 35.23
N ASN A 67 -5.15 27.60 34.65
CA ASN A 67 -6.55 27.21 34.48
C ASN A 67 -6.70 26.24 33.29
N VAL A 68 -6.49 24.95 33.56
CA VAL A 68 -6.49 23.86 32.56
C VAL A 68 -7.77 23.85 31.71
N GLN A 69 -8.95 23.96 32.33
CA GLN A 69 -10.23 23.90 31.60
C GLN A 69 -10.42 25.11 30.68
N GLY A 70 -10.00 26.30 31.13
CA GLY A 70 -10.01 27.51 30.32
C GLY A 70 -9.07 27.41 29.12
N LEU A 71 -7.86 26.89 29.34
CA LEU A 71 -6.87 26.66 28.29
C LEU A 71 -7.36 25.64 27.26
N MET A 72 -7.88 24.49 27.69
CA MET A 72 -8.44 23.49 26.76
C MET A 72 -9.52 24.10 25.88
N LYS A 73 -10.48 24.83 26.47
CA LYS A 73 -11.57 25.48 25.72
C LYS A 73 -11.08 26.53 24.72
N ASN A 74 -10.03 27.26 25.06
CA ASN A 74 -9.44 28.27 24.18
C ASN A 74 -8.63 27.63 23.04
N ILE A 75 -7.86 26.60 23.33
CA ILE A 75 -7.03 25.88 22.36
C ILE A 75 -7.91 25.11 21.37
N SER A 76 -8.99 24.47 21.82
CA SER A 76 -9.93 23.77 20.94
C SER A 76 -10.65 24.69 19.95
N LYS A 77 -10.65 26.02 20.16
CA LYS A 77 -11.21 26.99 19.20
C LYS A 77 -10.20 27.42 18.14
N ILE A 78 -8.92 27.08 18.29
CA ILE A 78 -7.89 27.42 17.32
C ILE A 78 -8.12 26.57 16.06
N LYS A 79 -8.26 27.24 14.91
CA LYS A 79 -8.40 26.56 13.62
C LYS A 79 -7.24 25.60 13.38
N GLY A 80 -7.57 24.34 13.06
CA GLY A 80 -6.59 23.28 12.80
C GLY A 80 -6.27 22.41 14.02
N VAL A 81 -6.82 22.72 15.20
CA VAL A 81 -6.80 21.83 16.37
C VAL A 81 -7.95 20.82 16.24
N ASN A 82 -7.62 19.55 16.31
CA ASN A 82 -8.57 18.45 16.26
C ASN A 82 -8.97 17.98 17.67
N ASP A 83 -8.00 17.88 18.58
CA ASP A 83 -8.23 17.41 19.95
C ASP A 83 -7.20 17.98 20.92
N VAL A 84 -7.57 18.10 22.20
CA VAL A 84 -6.71 18.61 23.28
C VAL A 84 -6.84 17.69 24.48
N ILE A 85 -5.74 17.05 24.86
CA ILE A 85 -5.71 16.06 25.94
C ILE A 85 -4.85 16.59 27.07
N PHE A 86 -5.40 16.63 28.29
CA PHE A 86 -4.64 16.98 29.49
C PHE A 86 -3.92 15.77 30.05
N ILE A 87 -2.62 15.95 30.32
CA ILE A 87 -1.75 14.96 30.95
C ILE A 87 -1.23 15.57 32.24
N SER A 88 -1.60 14.96 33.38
CA SER A 88 -1.08 15.37 34.68
C SER A 88 0.40 15.02 34.81
N SER A 89 1.11 15.69 35.71
CA SER A 89 2.52 15.36 36.03
C SER A 89 2.70 13.89 36.41
N GLU A 90 1.76 13.30 37.15
CA GLU A 90 1.78 11.89 37.55
C GLU A 90 1.61 10.96 36.34
N GLN A 91 0.68 11.29 35.44
CA GLN A 91 0.46 10.52 34.23
C GLN A 91 1.67 10.61 33.28
N ALA A 92 2.27 11.80 33.15
CA ALA A 92 3.47 12.00 32.36
C ALA A 92 4.65 11.14 32.86
N LEU A 93 4.82 11.04 34.18
CA LEU A 93 5.84 10.18 34.79
C LEU A 93 5.57 8.70 34.51
N LYS A 94 4.31 8.27 34.63
CA LYS A 94 3.90 6.89 34.35
C LYS A 94 4.07 6.53 32.88
N ASP A 95 3.75 7.44 31.96
CA ASP A 95 3.95 7.24 30.53
C ASP A 95 5.44 7.09 30.22
N LEU A 96 6.29 7.95 30.80
CA LEU A 96 7.74 7.89 30.64
C LEU A 96 8.34 6.59 31.21
N GLN A 97 7.90 6.15 32.40
CA GLN A 97 8.31 4.86 32.98
C GLN A 97 7.94 3.67 32.07
N ASN A 98 6.75 3.72 31.44
CA ASN A 98 6.32 2.67 30.52
C ASN A 98 7.12 2.64 29.22
N GLU A 99 7.62 3.80 28.76
CA GLU A 99 8.49 3.88 27.59
C GLU A 99 9.93 3.44 27.91
N LEU A 100 10.41 3.69 29.13
CA LEU A 100 11.76 3.40 29.59
C LEU A 100 11.89 2.11 30.42
N LYS A 101 11.04 1.10 30.18
CA LYS A 101 11.02 -0.17 30.97
C LYS A 101 12.38 -0.90 31.08
N GLU A 102 13.34 -0.62 30.19
CA GLU A 102 14.70 -1.17 30.23
C GLU A 102 15.71 -0.27 30.98
N THR A 103 15.30 0.91 31.48
CA THR A 103 16.16 1.96 32.07
C THR A 103 15.44 2.69 33.22
N GLU A 104 14.56 1.98 33.94
CA GLU A 104 13.72 2.53 35.01
C GLU A 104 14.55 3.13 36.17
N GLU A 105 15.76 2.62 36.39
CA GLU A 105 16.71 3.10 37.42
C GLU A 105 17.12 4.56 37.26
N VAL A 106 17.10 5.12 36.03
CA VAL A 106 17.46 6.53 35.77
C VAL A 106 16.41 7.49 36.35
N LEU A 107 15.16 7.06 36.48
CA LEU A 107 14.08 7.90 37.01
C LEU A 107 14.07 7.94 38.55
N ASN A 108 14.67 6.96 39.21
CA ASN A 108 14.77 6.91 40.67
C ASN A 108 15.78 7.91 41.27
N VAL A 109 16.56 8.60 40.41
CA VAL A 109 17.54 9.61 40.82
C VAL A 109 16.87 10.93 41.25
N PHE A 110 15.62 11.16 40.85
CA PHE A 110 14.89 12.39 41.19
C PHE A 110 14.04 12.20 42.45
N GLU A 111 14.34 12.94 43.52
CA GLU A 111 13.56 12.93 44.78
C GLU A 111 12.11 13.45 44.62
N LYS A 112 11.86 14.26 43.57
CA LYS A 112 10.55 14.83 43.24
C LYS A 112 10.31 14.77 41.74
N ASN A 113 9.05 14.57 41.33
CA ASN A 113 8.68 14.47 39.92
C ASN A 113 9.10 15.74 39.14
N PRO A 114 10.04 15.63 38.19
CA PRO A 114 10.54 16.78 37.44
C PRO A 114 9.62 17.18 36.27
N LEU A 115 8.58 16.39 35.96
CA LEU A 115 7.72 16.58 34.79
C LEU A 115 6.53 17.50 35.10
N PRO A 116 6.43 18.68 34.44
CA PRO A 116 5.26 19.55 34.59
C PRO A 116 4.04 18.95 33.89
N ALA A 117 2.85 19.39 34.31
CA ALA A 117 1.60 19.04 33.62
C ALA A 117 1.60 19.63 32.20
N SER A 118 0.95 18.94 31.26
CA SER A 118 0.95 19.34 29.84
C SER A 118 -0.40 19.14 29.15
N LEU A 119 -0.61 19.92 28.08
CA LEU A 119 -1.68 19.72 27.11
C LEU A 119 -1.08 19.18 25.82
N ARG A 120 -1.49 17.98 25.42
CA ARG A 120 -1.19 17.38 24.12
C ARG A 120 -2.24 17.82 23.12
N ILE A 121 -1.82 18.57 22.13
CA ILE A 121 -2.69 19.20 21.13
C ILE A 121 -2.51 18.45 19.82
N LYS A 122 -3.54 17.70 19.43
CA LYS A 122 -3.58 16.98 18.15
C LYS A 122 -4.12 17.89 17.07
N LEU A 123 -3.43 17.92 15.94
CA LEU A 123 -3.80 18.75 14.81
C LEU A 123 -4.57 17.95 13.77
N GLU A 124 -5.41 18.65 13.01
CA GLU A 124 -5.95 18.14 11.75
C GLU A 124 -4.81 17.86 10.76
N HIS A 125 -4.99 16.84 9.91
CA HIS A 125 -3.97 16.37 8.96
C HIS A 125 -3.42 17.49 8.04
N THR A 126 -4.25 18.46 7.65
CA THR A 126 -3.84 19.61 6.84
C THR A 126 -2.87 20.55 7.56
N PHE A 127 -2.96 20.63 8.89
CA PHE A 127 -2.12 21.48 9.75
C PHE A 127 -0.93 20.73 10.36
N ARG A 128 -0.81 19.40 10.16
CA ARG A 128 0.38 18.58 10.49
C ARG A 128 1.53 18.82 9.51
N ASN A 129 1.97 20.07 9.43
CA ASN A 129 3.13 20.49 8.67
C ASN A 129 3.89 21.51 9.50
N ARG A 130 5.16 21.76 9.18
CA ARG A 130 6.01 22.66 9.98
C ARG A 130 5.40 24.05 10.18
N LYS A 131 4.76 24.61 9.15
CA LYS A 131 4.11 25.93 9.24
C LYS A 131 2.90 25.89 10.18
N GLY A 132 2.00 24.93 10.00
CA GLY A 132 0.81 24.77 10.84
C GLY A 132 1.16 24.50 12.30
N LEU A 133 2.15 23.63 12.55
CA LEU A 133 2.66 23.37 13.90
C LEU A 133 3.24 24.63 14.53
N SER A 134 4.09 25.37 13.80
CA SER A 134 4.69 26.61 14.29
C SER A 134 3.64 27.69 14.57
N GLU A 135 2.68 27.89 13.66
CA GLU A 135 1.61 28.89 13.81
C GLU A 135 0.71 28.59 15.01
N ILE A 136 0.30 27.33 15.20
CA ILE A 136 -0.55 26.93 16.32
C ILE A 136 0.25 26.97 17.63
N SER A 137 1.50 26.49 17.63
CA SER A 137 2.39 26.56 18.79
C SER A 137 2.57 27.99 19.28
N ASN A 138 2.85 28.93 18.37
CA ASN A 138 3.00 30.34 18.70
C ASN A 138 1.71 30.94 19.28
N LYS A 139 0.54 30.58 18.75
CA LYS A 139 -0.75 31.02 19.31
C LYS A 139 -1.02 30.46 20.70
N VAL A 140 -0.65 29.21 20.94
CA VAL A 140 -0.82 28.54 22.24
C VAL A 140 0.12 29.15 23.28
N MET A 141 1.37 29.47 22.89
CA MET A 141 2.36 30.10 23.77
C MET A 141 1.97 31.52 24.23
N LEU A 142 1.06 32.20 23.51
CA LEU A 142 0.53 33.51 23.91
C LEU A 142 -0.57 33.42 24.99
N LEU A 143 -1.06 32.22 25.32
CA LEU A 143 -2.08 32.03 26.34
C LEU A 143 -1.46 32.06 27.75
N GLN A 144 -2.13 32.74 28.68
CA GLN A 144 -1.70 32.79 30.08
C GLN A 144 -1.79 31.40 30.73
N GLY A 145 -0.72 30.99 31.42
CA GLY A 145 -0.59 29.68 32.06
C GLY A 145 0.07 28.61 31.20
N VAL A 146 0.55 28.96 29.99
CA VAL A 146 1.42 28.11 29.17
C VAL A 146 2.86 28.58 29.36
N LYS A 147 3.71 27.69 29.86
CA LYS A 147 5.13 27.96 30.14
C LYS A 147 6.00 27.82 28.90
N GLU A 148 5.79 26.72 28.17
CA GLU A 148 6.57 26.37 26.99
C GLU A 148 5.76 25.48 26.06
N THR A 149 5.98 25.60 24.76
CA THR A 149 5.40 24.71 23.75
C THR A 149 6.50 24.00 22.98
N ILE A 150 6.50 22.67 23.00
CA ILE A 150 7.41 21.84 22.22
C ILE A 150 6.65 21.20 21.07
N TYR A 151 7.21 21.27 19.86
CA TYR A 151 6.71 20.58 18.69
C TYR A 151 7.87 20.05 17.85
N GLY A 152 7.73 18.82 17.34
CA GLY A 152 8.75 18.16 16.51
C GLY A 152 8.78 18.67 15.07
N GLY A 153 8.75 19.99 14.83
CA GLY A 153 8.61 20.56 13.48
C GLY A 153 9.69 20.10 12.49
N GLU A 154 10.94 19.94 12.96
CA GLU A 154 12.04 19.42 12.14
C GLU A 154 11.85 17.93 11.83
N LEU A 155 11.40 17.13 12.80
CA LEU A 155 11.08 15.71 12.60
C LEU A 155 9.96 15.54 11.56
N VAL A 156 8.95 16.41 11.56
CA VAL A 156 7.90 16.40 10.53
C VAL A 156 8.44 16.67 9.14
N ASP A 157 9.34 17.65 8.99
CA ASP A 157 9.97 17.95 7.70
C ASP A 157 10.84 16.78 7.21
N GLN A 158 11.61 16.16 8.11
CA GLN A 158 12.42 14.99 7.81
C GLN A 158 11.55 13.80 7.39
N LEU A 159 10.49 13.50 8.14
CA LEU A 159 9.53 12.45 7.80
C LEU A 159 8.91 12.69 6.42
N LYS A 160 8.45 13.92 6.13
CA LYS A 160 7.89 14.25 4.81
C LYS A 160 8.89 14.11 3.68
N LYS A 161 10.14 14.51 3.88
CA LYS A 161 11.21 14.31 2.88
C LYS A 161 11.43 12.83 2.60
N ILE A 162 11.51 12.02 3.64
CA ILE A 162 11.68 10.56 3.53
C ILE A 162 10.48 9.94 2.82
N THR A 163 9.25 10.28 3.22
CA THR A 163 8.03 9.79 2.58
C THR A 163 7.99 10.18 1.10
N ASN A 164 8.28 11.43 0.74
CA ASN A 164 8.29 11.86 -0.66
C ASN A 164 9.35 11.12 -1.49
N MET A 165 10.54 10.90 -0.93
CA MET A 165 11.60 10.15 -1.59
C MET A 165 11.19 8.68 -1.81
N ILE A 166 10.61 8.04 -0.79
CA ILE A 166 10.05 6.70 -0.88
C ILE A 166 8.95 6.65 -1.94
N SER A 167 8.01 7.60 -1.95
CA SER A 167 6.91 7.65 -2.92
C SER A 167 7.40 7.82 -4.35
N ALA A 168 8.43 8.64 -4.58
CA ALA A 168 9.01 8.80 -5.91
C ALA A 168 9.69 7.50 -6.39
N PHE A 169 10.44 6.85 -5.51
CA PHE A 169 11.09 5.57 -5.81
C PHE A 169 10.06 4.45 -6.05
N ASP A 170 9.06 4.34 -5.18
CA ASP A 170 7.93 3.41 -5.25
C ASP A 170 7.16 3.55 -6.57
N ALA A 171 6.85 4.79 -6.98
CA ALA A 171 6.18 5.05 -8.25
C ALA A 171 7.03 4.60 -9.47
N GLY A 172 8.33 4.87 -9.47
CA GLY A 172 9.24 4.42 -10.53
C GLY A 172 9.34 2.89 -10.58
N LEU A 173 9.47 2.25 -9.43
CA LEU A 173 9.59 0.80 -9.33
C LEU A 173 8.29 0.09 -9.71
N LEU A 174 7.13 0.63 -9.31
CA LEU A 174 5.81 0.13 -9.70
C LEU A 174 5.65 0.09 -11.23
N ILE A 175 6.07 1.15 -11.92
CA ILE A 175 6.04 1.22 -13.39
C ILE A 175 6.87 0.08 -13.98
N ILE A 176 8.11 -0.11 -13.51
CA ILE A 176 9.00 -1.17 -13.99
C ILE A 176 8.37 -2.55 -13.77
N ILE A 177 7.78 -2.80 -12.61
CA ILE A 177 7.14 -4.09 -12.31
C ILE A 177 5.93 -4.33 -13.23
N ILE A 178 5.07 -3.32 -13.44
CA ILE A 178 3.92 -3.44 -14.36
C ILE A 178 4.39 -3.77 -15.77
N PHE A 179 5.42 -3.06 -16.27
CA PHE A 179 6.01 -3.37 -17.58
C PHE A 179 6.59 -4.77 -17.62
N SER A 180 7.25 -5.22 -16.55
CA SER A 180 7.82 -6.55 -16.46
C SER A 180 6.74 -7.64 -16.51
N VAL A 181 5.62 -7.47 -15.80
CA VAL A 181 4.48 -8.39 -15.83
C VAL A 181 3.87 -8.46 -17.24
N ILE A 182 3.62 -7.31 -17.87
CA ILE A 182 3.09 -7.25 -19.24
C ILE A 182 4.07 -7.91 -20.22
N PHE A 183 5.37 -7.65 -20.08
CA PHE A 183 6.41 -8.23 -20.93
C PHE A 183 6.49 -9.74 -20.78
N VAL A 184 6.43 -10.26 -19.55
CA VAL A 184 6.41 -11.71 -19.29
C VAL A 184 5.18 -12.33 -19.95
N ILE A 185 3.98 -11.79 -19.73
CA ILE A 185 2.74 -12.31 -20.34
C ILE A 185 2.84 -12.27 -21.88
N PHE A 186 3.32 -11.17 -22.45
CA PHE A 186 3.54 -11.05 -23.89
C PHE A 186 4.47 -12.16 -24.42
N GLN A 187 5.60 -12.40 -23.74
CA GLN A 187 6.56 -13.42 -24.13
C GLN A 187 5.98 -14.83 -23.99
N THR A 188 5.23 -15.09 -22.94
CA THR A 188 4.57 -16.38 -22.71
C THR A 188 3.54 -16.66 -23.80
N ILE A 189 2.67 -15.70 -24.13
CA ILE A 189 1.66 -15.87 -25.18
C ILE A 189 2.30 -16.01 -26.56
N LYS A 190 3.36 -15.25 -26.84
CA LYS A 190 4.13 -15.39 -28.09
C LYS A 190 4.67 -16.82 -28.25
N LEU A 191 5.19 -17.42 -27.18
CA LEU A 191 5.65 -18.81 -27.18
C LEU A 191 4.50 -19.79 -27.41
N THR A 192 3.34 -19.57 -26.78
CA THR A 192 2.15 -20.40 -27.00
C THR A 192 1.65 -20.32 -28.44
N ILE A 193 1.64 -19.14 -29.05
CA ILE A 193 1.27 -18.93 -30.45
C ILE A 193 2.25 -19.66 -31.37
N PHE A 194 3.56 -19.56 -31.11
CA PHE A 194 4.58 -20.24 -31.90
C PHE A 194 4.42 -21.78 -31.85
N ALA A 195 4.13 -22.32 -30.65
CA ALA A 195 3.84 -23.74 -30.46
C ALA A 195 2.58 -24.22 -31.20
N ARG A 196 1.66 -23.30 -31.55
CA ARG A 196 0.43 -23.59 -32.31
C ARG A 196 0.45 -23.02 -33.73
N SER A 197 1.63 -22.73 -34.27
CA SER A 197 1.80 -22.10 -35.59
C SER A 197 1.11 -22.88 -36.72
N THR A 198 1.21 -24.22 -36.72
CA THR A 198 0.56 -25.08 -37.73
C THR A 198 -0.97 -25.00 -37.71
N GLU A 199 -1.59 -24.92 -36.52
CA GLU A 199 -3.06 -24.76 -36.41
C GLU A 199 -3.50 -23.40 -36.96
N ILE A 200 -2.71 -22.34 -36.69
CA ILE A 200 -2.96 -20.99 -37.18
C ILE A 200 -2.79 -20.92 -38.71
N GLU A 201 -1.81 -21.63 -39.26
CA GLU A 201 -1.57 -21.73 -40.70
C GLU A 201 -2.76 -22.39 -41.41
N ILE A 202 -3.26 -23.51 -40.89
CA ILE A 202 -4.46 -24.17 -41.42
C ILE A 202 -5.65 -23.21 -41.39
N MET A 203 -5.89 -22.51 -40.28
CA MET A 203 -6.96 -21.51 -40.18
C MET A 203 -6.85 -20.41 -41.23
N ARG A 204 -5.64 -19.93 -41.53
CA ARG A 204 -5.39 -18.95 -42.58
C ARG A 204 -5.71 -19.50 -43.97
N LEU A 205 -5.35 -20.75 -44.26
CA LEU A 205 -5.58 -21.39 -45.56
C LEU A 205 -7.07 -21.56 -45.90
N VAL A 206 -7.93 -21.78 -44.90
CA VAL A 206 -9.40 -21.81 -45.07
C VAL A 206 -10.06 -20.42 -45.04
N GLY A 207 -9.28 -19.33 -45.04
CA GLY A 207 -9.80 -17.96 -45.15
C GLY A 207 -10.31 -17.36 -43.84
N ALA A 208 -9.86 -17.85 -42.67
CA ALA A 208 -10.24 -17.26 -41.40
C ALA A 208 -9.69 -15.83 -41.26
N SER A 209 -10.54 -14.89 -40.79
CA SER A 209 -10.11 -13.52 -40.52
C SER A 209 -9.10 -13.45 -39.36
N ASN A 210 -8.21 -12.46 -39.40
CA ASN A 210 -7.24 -12.18 -38.32
C ASN A 210 -7.92 -12.06 -36.94
N SER A 211 -9.11 -11.47 -36.87
CA SER A 211 -9.88 -11.36 -35.63
C SER A 211 -10.41 -12.71 -35.14
N PHE A 212 -10.81 -13.61 -36.05
CA PHE A 212 -11.25 -14.95 -35.69
C PHE A 212 -10.10 -15.78 -35.09
N ILE A 213 -8.89 -15.61 -35.62
CA ILE A 213 -7.67 -16.23 -35.08
C ILE A 213 -7.31 -15.64 -33.70
N ALA A 214 -7.54 -14.34 -33.49
CA ALA A 214 -7.16 -13.63 -32.26
C ALA A 214 -8.03 -13.96 -31.03
N ILE A 215 -9.32 -14.23 -31.22
CA ILE A 215 -10.29 -14.37 -30.12
C ILE A 215 -9.92 -15.51 -29.14
N PRO A 216 -9.58 -16.73 -29.60
CA PRO A 216 -9.24 -17.83 -28.68
C PRO A 216 -8.04 -17.51 -27.78
N PHE A 217 -6.98 -16.91 -28.33
CA PHE A 217 -5.78 -16.53 -27.58
C PHE A 217 -6.03 -15.36 -26.63
N THR A 218 -6.91 -14.43 -26.99
CA THR A 218 -7.31 -13.33 -26.11
C THR A 218 -8.09 -13.87 -24.91
N PHE A 219 -8.99 -14.82 -25.14
CA PHE A 219 -9.75 -15.48 -24.10
C PHE A 219 -8.85 -16.34 -23.18
N GLU A 220 -7.90 -17.07 -23.75
CA GLU A 220 -6.89 -17.83 -22.99
C GLU A 220 -6.07 -16.90 -22.08
N GLY A 221 -5.65 -15.74 -22.59
CA GLY A 221 -4.94 -14.72 -21.81
C GLY A 221 -5.76 -14.14 -20.66
N ILE A 222 -7.06 -13.88 -20.87
CA ILE A 222 -7.98 -13.44 -19.80
C ILE A 222 -8.08 -14.50 -18.70
N ILE A 223 -8.30 -15.76 -19.08
CA ILE A 223 -8.42 -16.86 -18.10
C ILE A 223 -7.10 -17.06 -17.36
N GLN A 224 -5.96 -17.05 -18.06
CA GLN A 224 -4.64 -17.20 -17.44
C GLN A 224 -4.36 -16.05 -16.47
N GLY A 225 -4.70 -14.81 -16.85
CA GLY A 225 -4.57 -13.64 -15.99
C GLY A 225 -5.46 -13.73 -14.75
N ALA A 226 -6.73 -14.12 -14.90
CA ALA A 226 -7.67 -14.23 -13.79
C ALA A 226 -7.31 -15.37 -12.83
N LEU A 227 -7.08 -16.58 -13.35
CA LEU A 227 -6.66 -17.73 -12.53
C LEU A 227 -5.29 -17.49 -11.91
N GLY A 228 -4.36 -16.89 -12.66
CA GLY A 228 -3.05 -16.51 -12.14
C GLY A 228 -3.15 -15.48 -11.03
N GLY A 229 -4.09 -14.53 -11.13
CA GLY A 229 -4.43 -13.58 -10.07
C GLY A 229 -4.96 -14.26 -8.81
N ILE A 230 -5.81 -15.29 -8.94
CA ILE A 230 -6.29 -16.08 -7.80
C ILE A 230 -5.13 -16.81 -7.12
N ILE A 231 -4.27 -17.47 -7.90
CA ILE A 231 -3.11 -18.19 -7.36
C ILE A 231 -2.15 -17.20 -6.67
N ALA A 232 -1.87 -16.06 -7.31
CA ALA A 232 -1.07 -14.99 -6.73
C ALA A 232 -1.65 -14.50 -5.39
N PHE A 233 -2.96 -14.26 -5.33
CA PHE A 233 -3.63 -13.88 -4.08
C PHE A 233 -3.46 -14.95 -2.99
N LEU A 234 -3.65 -16.22 -3.33
CA LEU A 234 -3.48 -17.32 -2.36
C LEU A 234 -2.05 -17.37 -1.83
N LEU A 235 -1.06 -17.22 -2.70
CA LEU A 235 0.35 -17.15 -2.31
C LEU A 235 0.61 -15.94 -1.39
N THR A 236 0.11 -14.75 -1.76
CA THR A 236 0.24 -13.54 -0.92
C THR A 236 -0.46 -13.72 0.43
N ALA A 237 -1.63 -14.35 0.48
CA ALA A 237 -2.34 -14.62 1.73
C ALA A 237 -1.58 -15.59 2.64
N VAL A 238 -0.91 -16.60 2.05
CA VAL A 238 0.00 -17.49 2.78
C VAL A 238 1.19 -16.71 3.32
N THR A 239 1.83 -15.86 2.50
CA THR A 239 2.93 -14.98 2.93
C THR A 239 2.52 -14.11 4.11
N VAL A 240 1.36 -13.44 4.02
CA VAL A 240 0.84 -12.60 5.11
C VAL A 240 0.63 -13.42 6.38
N ARG A 241 0.04 -14.61 6.29
CA ARG A 241 -0.14 -15.48 7.47
C ARG A 241 1.18 -15.82 8.15
N ILE A 242 2.22 -16.14 7.37
CA ILE A 242 3.55 -16.44 7.91
C ILE A 242 4.13 -15.19 8.57
N THR A 243 4.05 -14.02 7.91
CA THR A 243 4.57 -12.77 8.44
C THR A 243 3.85 -12.33 9.71
N THR A 244 2.53 -12.51 9.80
CA THR A 244 1.74 -12.13 10.99
C THR A 244 2.11 -12.94 12.23
N SER A 245 2.70 -14.13 12.07
CA SER A 245 3.22 -14.93 13.19
C SER A 245 4.52 -14.37 13.77
N ILE A 246 5.21 -13.48 13.04
CA ILE A 246 6.49 -12.88 13.41
C ILE A 246 6.30 -11.39 13.78
N VAL A 247 5.48 -10.68 13.01
CA VAL A 247 5.22 -9.24 13.15
C VAL A 247 3.73 -9.01 13.32
N SER A 248 3.33 -8.39 14.44
CA SER A 248 1.91 -8.24 14.84
C SER A 248 1.13 -7.19 14.04
N VAL A 249 1.79 -6.36 13.24
CA VAL A 249 1.17 -5.24 12.53
C VAL A 249 1.38 -5.38 11.02
N VAL A 250 0.54 -6.18 10.37
CA VAL A 250 0.45 -6.26 8.91
C VAL A 250 -0.94 -5.86 8.46
N TYR A 251 -1.04 -4.77 7.71
CA TYR A 251 -2.29 -4.31 7.10
C TYR A 251 -2.50 -5.04 5.76
N PHE A 252 -3.50 -5.92 5.73
CA PHE A 252 -3.85 -6.72 4.55
C PHE A 252 -5.38 -6.75 4.32
N PRO A 253 -5.92 -5.78 3.57
CA PRO A 253 -7.34 -5.77 3.25
C PRO A 253 -7.65 -6.82 2.16
N ARG A 254 -7.97 -8.03 2.61
CA ARG A 254 -8.11 -9.26 1.79
C ARG A 254 -8.97 -9.07 0.54
N LEU A 255 -10.08 -8.34 0.65
CA LEU A 255 -11.01 -8.16 -0.46
C LEU A 255 -10.41 -7.30 -1.58
N TYR A 256 -9.71 -6.21 -1.25
CA TYR A 256 -9.05 -5.37 -2.24
C TYR A 256 -7.89 -6.08 -2.92
N PHE A 257 -7.12 -6.89 -2.18
CA PHE A 257 -6.06 -7.70 -2.78
C PHE A 257 -6.62 -8.79 -3.70
N LEU A 258 -7.66 -9.52 -3.28
CA LEU A 258 -8.30 -10.53 -4.13
C LEU A 258 -8.87 -9.92 -5.41
N ALA A 259 -9.68 -8.87 -5.27
CA ALA A 259 -10.29 -8.19 -6.41
C ALA A 259 -9.22 -7.58 -7.32
N GLY A 260 -8.21 -6.93 -6.74
CA GLY A 260 -7.08 -6.34 -7.45
C GLY A 260 -6.31 -7.37 -8.26
N SER A 261 -5.87 -8.48 -7.65
CA SER A 261 -5.10 -9.52 -8.35
C SER A 261 -5.88 -10.13 -9.52
N ILE A 262 -7.20 -10.32 -9.39
CA ILE A 262 -8.05 -10.84 -10.48
C ILE A 262 -8.25 -9.79 -11.58
N ILE A 263 -8.62 -8.56 -11.23
CA ILE A 263 -8.93 -7.49 -12.19
C ILE A 263 -7.67 -7.09 -12.96
N PHE A 264 -6.57 -6.79 -12.25
CA PHE A 264 -5.31 -6.44 -12.90
C PHE A 264 -4.71 -7.64 -13.65
N GLY A 265 -4.84 -8.85 -13.12
CA GLY A 265 -4.46 -10.07 -13.83
C GLY A 265 -5.18 -10.22 -15.17
N ALA A 266 -6.51 -10.05 -15.19
CA ALA A 266 -7.29 -10.09 -16.42
C ALA A 266 -6.92 -8.95 -17.39
N ILE A 267 -6.72 -7.72 -16.90
CA ILE A 267 -6.31 -6.57 -17.72
C ILE A 267 -4.95 -6.84 -18.37
N PHE A 268 -3.95 -7.29 -17.61
CA PHE A 268 -2.63 -7.62 -18.16
C PHE A 268 -2.69 -8.81 -19.12
N GLY A 269 -3.55 -9.79 -18.86
CA GLY A 269 -3.85 -10.88 -19.79
C GLY A 269 -4.38 -10.38 -21.13
N ILE A 270 -5.31 -9.42 -21.12
CA ILE A 270 -5.85 -8.79 -22.35
C ILE A 270 -4.76 -8.01 -23.08
N ILE A 271 -4.01 -7.16 -22.38
CA ILE A 271 -2.98 -6.28 -22.96
C ILE A 271 -1.87 -7.14 -23.57
N GLY A 272 -1.33 -8.09 -22.80
CA GLY A 272 -0.26 -8.97 -23.23
C GLY A 272 -0.67 -9.85 -24.42
N SER A 273 -1.88 -10.42 -24.39
CA SER A 273 -2.40 -11.25 -25.48
C SER A 273 -2.62 -10.44 -26.75
N SER A 274 -3.26 -9.28 -26.64
CA SER A 274 -3.52 -8.39 -27.77
C SER A 274 -2.23 -7.90 -28.42
N ALA A 275 -1.20 -7.58 -27.63
CA ALA A 275 0.11 -7.18 -28.12
C ALA A 275 0.83 -8.32 -28.85
N ALA A 276 0.77 -9.55 -28.33
CA ALA A 276 1.38 -10.73 -28.94
C ALA A 276 0.75 -11.06 -30.30
N ILE A 277 -0.58 -11.09 -30.36
CA ILE A 277 -1.33 -11.42 -31.59
C ILE A 277 -1.10 -10.36 -32.68
N ARG A 278 -1.16 -9.07 -32.33
CA ARG A 278 -0.98 -7.97 -33.30
C ARG A 278 0.40 -8.00 -33.95
N ARG A 279 1.42 -8.51 -33.25
CA ARG A 279 2.78 -8.67 -33.77
C ARG A 279 2.94 -9.94 -34.62
N PHE A 280 2.18 -11.00 -34.35
CA PHE A 280 2.25 -12.26 -35.09
C PHE A 280 1.41 -12.27 -36.38
N LEU A 281 0.31 -11.49 -36.42
CA LEU A 281 -0.58 -11.41 -37.58
C LEU A 281 -0.16 -10.39 -38.63
N ARG A 282 0.82 -9.52 -38.32
CA ARG A 282 1.55 -8.71 -39.31
C ARG A 282 2.62 -9.57 -39.97
#